data_AF-A0A2I2KKR9-F1
#
_entry.id   AF-A0A2I2KKR9-F1
#
_cell.length_a   1.000
_cell.length_b   1.000
_cell.length_c   1.000
_cell.angle_alpha   90.00
_cell.angle_beta   90.00
_cell.angle_gamma   90.00
#
_symmetry.space_group_name_H-M   'P 1'
#
loop_
_entity.id
_entity.type
_entity.pdbx_description
1 polymer ?
#
loop_
_entity_poly.entity_id
_entity_poly.type
_entity_poly.pdbx_seq_one_letter_code
_entity_poly.pdbx_strand_id
1 'polypeptide(L)'
;MPGQIGQLRALGGEPRVSFGGANGIELGQACTSATDLAAAYGEVISTYALTRVDFDIEGAATADTAASTRRAQAIASLQRDAAAAGRTLDVSFTLPVLPTGLTQDGVNLLANAKANGVNVNTVNVMAMDFGDGVAPNPAGRMGQYAIDAATATQAQIRGVFGLSDADAWHRLAVTPMIGVNDVATEVFTVADARQLAAFAAQHDLAWLAMWSLTRDKPCPGGATGSAQPTCSSIDQQPLDFVRALSAR
;
A
#
# COMPACT_ATOMS: atom_id res chain seq x y z
N MET A 1 -15.12 -23.38 -10.52
CA MET A 1 -13.65 -23.53 -10.62
C MET A 1 -13.02 -22.84 -9.43
N PRO A 2 -12.28 -23.49 -8.53
CA PRO A 2 -11.48 -22.75 -7.57
C PRO A 2 -10.28 -22.18 -8.34
N GLY A 3 -10.46 -20.98 -8.91
CA GLY A 3 -9.34 -20.15 -9.32
C GLY A 3 -8.43 -19.88 -8.13
N GLN A 4 -7.28 -19.24 -8.34
CA GLN A 4 -6.28 -19.01 -7.29
C GLN A 4 -6.86 -18.36 -6.02
N ILE A 5 -7.85 -17.47 -6.15
CA ILE A 5 -8.59 -16.87 -5.01
C ILE A 5 -9.40 -17.92 -4.23
N GLY A 6 -10.06 -18.85 -4.91
CA GLY A 6 -10.79 -19.93 -4.25
C GLY A 6 -9.86 -20.87 -3.47
N GLN A 7 -8.66 -21.13 -3.99
CA GLN A 7 -7.64 -21.90 -3.29
C GLN A 7 -7.09 -21.15 -2.07
N LEU A 8 -6.84 -19.84 -2.18
CA LEU A 8 -6.44 -19.00 -1.05
C LEU A 8 -7.50 -19.03 0.06
N ARG A 9 -8.78 -18.90 -0.29
CA ARG A 9 -9.89 -18.97 0.68
C ARG A 9 -10.04 -20.34 1.33
N ALA A 10 -9.79 -21.41 0.59
CA ALA A 10 -9.77 -22.77 1.16
C ALA A 10 -8.66 -22.95 2.21
N LEU A 11 -7.61 -22.13 2.16
CA LEU A 11 -6.53 -22.07 3.16
C LEU A 11 -6.79 -21.04 4.28
N GLY A 12 -7.97 -20.40 4.30
CA GLY A 12 -8.35 -19.39 5.29
C GLY A 12 -7.87 -17.97 4.99
N GLY A 13 -7.27 -17.72 3.81
CA GLY A 13 -6.89 -16.38 3.38
C GLY A 13 -8.05 -15.60 2.77
N GLU A 14 -7.96 -14.27 2.76
CA GLU A 14 -8.90 -13.39 2.06
C GLU A 14 -8.11 -12.35 1.25
N PRO A 15 -8.32 -12.28 -0.08
CA PRO A 15 -7.58 -11.34 -0.91
C PRO A 15 -8.04 -9.90 -0.68
N ARG A 16 -7.11 -8.96 -0.84
CA ARG A 16 -7.39 -7.55 -1.10
C ARG A 16 -6.97 -7.27 -2.54
N VAL A 17 -7.88 -6.81 -3.38
CA VAL A 17 -7.54 -6.40 -4.76
C VAL A 17 -7.15 -4.92 -4.74
N SER A 18 -6.01 -4.60 -5.35
CA SER A 18 -5.55 -3.23 -5.51
C SER A 18 -5.89 -2.68 -6.89
N PHE A 19 -6.37 -1.44 -6.93
CA PHE A 19 -6.64 -0.66 -8.13
C PHE A 19 -5.61 0.46 -8.26
N GLY A 20 -5.09 0.65 -9.48
CA GLY A 20 -4.09 1.67 -9.78
C GLY A 20 -2.69 1.08 -9.94
N GLY A 21 -1.74 1.62 -9.19
CA GLY A 21 -0.31 1.35 -9.33
C GLY A 21 0.41 2.28 -10.31
N ALA A 22 1.73 2.14 -10.40
CA ALA A 22 2.61 3.09 -11.10
C ALA A 22 2.35 3.26 -12.61
N ASN A 23 1.81 2.23 -13.27
CA ASN A 23 1.65 2.18 -14.72
C ASN A 23 0.18 2.15 -15.15
N GLY A 24 -0.11 2.79 -16.29
CA GLY A 24 -1.44 2.81 -16.90
C GLY A 24 -2.24 4.07 -16.57
N ILE A 25 -3.54 4.03 -16.84
CA ILE A 25 -4.47 5.11 -16.48
C ILE A 25 -5.31 4.59 -15.32
N GLU A 26 -5.23 5.26 -14.18
CA GLU A 26 -6.01 4.92 -13.01
C GLU A 26 -7.52 5.12 -13.28
N LEU A 27 -8.38 4.24 -12.76
CA LEU A 27 -9.81 4.23 -13.11
C LEU A 27 -10.53 5.52 -12.72
N GLY A 28 -10.14 6.17 -11.62
CA GLY A 28 -10.61 7.50 -11.24
C GLY A 28 -10.29 8.59 -12.28
N GLN A 29 -9.21 8.44 -13.05
CA GLN A 29 -8.90 9.32 -14.20
C GLN A 29 -9.63 8.89 -15.48
N ALA A 30 -9.84 7.58 -15.68
CA ALA A 30 -10.47 7.04 -16.89
C ALA A 30 -12.00 7.24 -16.93
N CYS A 31 -12.70 7.00 -15.82
CA CYS A 31 -14.15 7.16 -15.72
C CYS A 31 -14.54 8.63 -15.62
N THR A 32 -15.64 9.06 -16.24
CA THR A 32 -16.05 10.48 -16.26
C THR A 32 -16.96 10.87 -15.09
N SER A 33 -17.61 9.91 -14.42
CA SER A 33 -18.51 10.13 -13.28
C SER A 33 -18.24 9.17 -12.11
N ALA A 34 -18.71 9.55 -10.91
CA ALA A 34 -18.60 8.69 -9.72
C ALA A 34 -19.45 7.42 -9.84
N THR A 35 -20.58 7.48 -10.56
CA THR A 35 -21.45 6.34 -10.82
C THR A 35 -20.77 5.31 -11.72
N ASP A 36 -20.17 5.75 -12.83
CA ASP A 36 -19.47 4.84 -13.75
C ASP A 36 -18.26 4.20 -13.06
N LEU A 37 -17.55 4.99 -12.24
CA LEU A 37 -16.44 4.50 -11.45
C LEU A 37 -16.87 3.49 -10.39
N ALA A 38 -17.98 3.73 -9.70
CA ALA A 38 -18.56 2.78 -8.75
C ALA A 38 -18.97 1.48 -9.44
N ALA A 39 -19.53 1.56 -10.65
CA ALA A 39 -19.87 0.38 -11.46
C ALA A 39 -18.61 -0.43 -11.82
N ALA A 40 -17.54 0.23 -12.28
CA ALA A 40 -16.28 -0.44 -12.64
C ALA A 40 -15.61 -1.13 -11.44
N TYR A 41 -15.51 -0.45 -10.29
CA TYR A 41 -15.01 -1.06 -9.06
C TYR A 41 -15.94 -2.19 -8.56
N GLY A 42 -17.26 -1.96 -8.63
CA GLY A 42 -18.29 -2.91 -8.23
C GLY A 42 -18.26 -4.21 -9.04
N GLU A 43 -17.93 -4.15 -10.32
CA GLU A 43 -17.75 -5.33 -11.17
C GLU A 43 -16.64 -6.24 -10.63
N VAL A 44 -15.49 -5.69 -10.29
CA VAL A 44 -14.37 -6.46 -9.71
C VAL A 44 -14.71 -6.99 -8.32
N ILE A 45 -15.30 -6.14 -7.47
CA ILE A 45 -15.72 -6.52 -6.11
C ILE A 45 -16.72 -7.67 -6.15
N SER A 46 -17.73 -7.61 -7.02
CA SER A 46 -18.75 -8.64 -7.14
C SER A 46 -18.19 -9.93 -7.77
N THR A 47 -17.40 -9.81 -8.84
CA THR A 47 -16.79 -10.96 -9.54
C THR A 47 -15.97 -11.83 -8.60
N TYR A 48 -15.18 -11.21 -7.72
CA TYR A 48 -14.33 -11.93 -6.77
C TYR A 48 -14.92 -12.04 -5.36
N ALA A 49 -16.17 -11.59 -5.16
CA ALA A 49 -16.83 -11.52 -3.85
C ALA A 49 -15.93 -10.90 -2.78
N LEU A 50 -15.31 -9.77 -3.09
CA LEU A 50 -14.34 -9.12 -2.22
C LEU A 50 -15.01 -8.48 -1.01
N THR A 51 -14.31 -8.57 0.11
CA THR A 51 -14.62 -7.82 1.34
C THR A 51 -13.58 -6.73 1.63
N ARG A 52 -12.48 -6.71 0.86
CA ARG A 52 -11.33 -5.82 1.04
C ARG A 52 -10.84 -5.31 -0.31
N VAL A 53 -10.59 -4.01 -0.42
CA VAL A 53 -10.02 -3.37 -1.59
C VAL A 53 -8.92 -2.39 -1.20
N ASP A 54 -7.98 -2.18 -2.12
CA ASP A 54 -6.90 -1.20 -2.01
C ASP A 54 -6.95 -0.23 -3.19
N PHE A 55 -6.63 1.02 -2.95
CA PHE A 55 -6.49 2.05 -3.98
C PHE A 55 -5.06 2.56 -3.95
N ASP A 56 -4.23 2.02 -4.84
CA ASP A 56 -2.83 2.38 -5.02
C ASP A 56 -2.73 3.57 -5.99
N ILE A 57 -2.65 4.77 -5.41
CA ILE A 57 -2.76 6.02 -6.17
C ILE A 57 -1.41 6.69 -6.25
N GLU A 58 -0.80 6.56 -7.42
CA GLU A 58 0.57 7.01 -7.70
C GLU A 58 0.64 8.13 -8.75
N GLY A 59 1.81 8.77 -8.81
CA GLY A 59 2.16 9.75 -9.83
C GLY A 59 1.16 10.91 -9.93
N ALA A 60 0.77 11.24 -11.16
CA ALA A 60 -0.14 12.36 -11.42
C ALA A 60 -1.55 12.15 -10.84
N ALA A 61 -1.97 10.90 -10.61
CA ALA A 61 -3.29 10.61 -10.07
C ALA A 61 -3.43 11.03 -8.60
N THR A 62 -2.32 11.12 -7.85
CA THR A 62 -2.31 11.55 -6.45
C THR A 62 -2.68 13.04 -6.31
N ALA A 63 -2.24 13.88 -7.25
CA ALA A 63 -2.51 15.33 -7.26
C ALA A 63 -3.83 15.71 -7.95
N ASP A 64 -4.48 14.76 -8.64
CA ASP A 64 -5.74 15.00 -9.34
C ASP A 64 -6.93 15.05 -8.36
N THR A 65 -7.31 16.27 -7.98
CA THR A 65 -8.42 16.50 -7.04
C THR A 65 -9.78 16.09 -7.61
N ALA A 66 -9.99 16.20 -8.93
CA ALA A 66 -11.25 15.83 -9.56
C ALA A 66 -11.40 14.31 -9.58
N ALA A 67 -10.35 13.58 -9.98
CA ALA A 67 -10.30 12.13 -9.89
C ALA A 67 -10.43 11.64 -8.45
N SER A 68 -9.75 12.29 -7.49
CA SER A 68 -9.85 11.94 -6.07
C SER A 68 -11.27 12.10 -5.51
N THR A 69 -11.97 13.18 -5.85
CA THR A 69 -13.36 13.40 -5.46
C THR A 69 -14.28 12.34 -6.06
N ARG A 70 -14.12 12.05 -7.36
CA ARG A 70 -14.87 11.01 -8.06
C ARG A 70 -14.66 9.63 -7.41
N ARG A 71 -13.41 9.28 -7.13
CA ARG A 71 -13.00 8.04 -6.45
C ARG A 71 -13.63 7.94 -5.07
N ALA A 72 -13.54 9.00 -4.27
CA ALA A 72 -14.12 9.01 -2.93
C ALA A 72 -15.63 8.82 -2.94
N GLN A 73 -16.35 9.49 -3.83
CA GLN A 73 -17.81 9.34 -3.98
C GLN A 73 -18.20 7.92 -4.42
N ALA A 74 -17.45 7.34 -5.35
CA ALA A 74 -17.65 5.97 -5.82
C ALA A 74 -17.46 4.96 -4.68
N ILE A 75 -16.35 5.08 -3.94
CA ILE A 75 -16.04 4.21 -2.79
C ILE A 75 -17.10 4.33 -1.70
N ALA A 76 -17.49 5.56 -1.35
CA ALA A 76 -18.52 5.79 -0.33
C ALA A 76 -19.86 5.17 -0.74
N SER A 77 -20.20 5.17 -2.04
CA SER A 77 -21.39 4.47 -2.54
C SER A 77 -21.27 2.95 -2.35
N LEU A 78 -20.14 2.36 -2.75
CA LEU A 78 -19.90 0.92 -2.60
C LEU A 78 -19.91 0.47 -1.13
N GLN A 79 -19.39 1.29 -0.21
CA GLN A 79 -19.47 1.02 1.22
C GLN A 79 -20.93 1.06 1.74
N ARG A 80 -21.75 2.00 1.27
CA ARG A 80 -23.19 2.04 1.59
C ARG A 80 -23.93 0.82 1.04
N ASP A 81 -23.65 0.43 -0.20
CA ASP A 81 -24.28 -0.74 -0.83
C ASP A 81 -23.90 -2.04 -0.10
N ALA A 82 -22.63 -2.17 0.30
CA ALA A 82 -22.18 -3.28 1.13
C ALA A 82 -22.92 -3.30 2.48
N ALA A 83 -23.02 -2.15 3.16
CA ALA A 83 -23.71 -2.03 4.44
C ALA A 83 -25.21 -2.35 4.34
N ALA A 84 -25.89 -1.87 3.29
CA ALA A 84 -27.29 -2.20 3.02
C ALA A 84 -27.52 -3.70 2.79
N ALA A 85 -26.50 -4.41 2.29
CA ALA A 85 -26.48 -5.86 2.15
C ALA A 85 -25.99 -6.60 3.42
N GLY A 86 -25.82 -5.91 4.55
CA GLY A 86 -25.34 -6.50 5.81
C GLY A 86 -23.87 -6.90 5.80
N ARG A 87 -23.07 -6.30 4.91
CA ARG A 87 -21.62 -6.57 4.77
C ARG A 87 -20.81 -5.33 5.08
N THR A 88 -19.51 -5.52 5.28
CA THR A 88 -18.52 -4.43 5.36
C THR A 88 -17.59 -4.52 4.16
N LEU A 89 -17.25 -3.37 3.58
CA LEU A 89 -16.20 -3.25 2.59
C LEU A 89 -15.03 -2.48 3.22
N ASP A 90 -13.94 -3.20 3.48
CA ASP A 90 -12.71 -2.66 4.04
C ASP A 90 -11.89 -1.97 2.93
N VAL A 91 -11.53 -0.71 3.14
CA VAL A 91 -10.90 0.14 2.13
C VAL A 91 -9.52 0.58 2.59
N SER A 92 -8.48 0.31 1.82
CA SER A 92 -7.17 0.92 2.02
C SER A 92 -6.79 1.87 0.89
N PHE A 93 -5.93 2.83 1.21
CA PHE A 93 -5.20 3.62 0.22
C PHE A 93 -3.72 3.31 0.34
N THR A 94 -3.10 2.89 -0.77
CA THR A 94 -1.65 2.77 -0.90
C THR A 94 -1.13 4.03 -1.56
N LEU A 95 -0.18 4.73 -0.92
CA LEU A 95 0.28 6.05 -1.35
C LEU A 95 1.80 6.16 -1.31
N PRO A 96 2.41 6.92 -2.25
CA PRO A 96 3.81 7.30 -2.18
C PRO A 96 4.10 8.12 -0.91
N VAL A 97 5.29 7.93 -0.34
CA VAL A 97 5.70 8.59 0.90
C VAL A 97 7.15 9.03 0.82
N LEU A 98 7.51 10.04 1.61
CA LEU A 98 8.90 10.42 1.88
C LEU A 98 9.25 10.00 3.32
N PRO A 99 10.53 10.01 3.73
CA PRO A 99 10.89 9.85 5.15
C PRO A 99 10.21 10.88 6.06
N THR A 100 9.76 12.01 5.51
CA THR A 100 8.99 13.05 6.19
C THR A 100 7.46 12.86 6.14
N GLY A 101 6.99 11.70 5.66
CA GLY A 101 5.57 11.35 5.56
C GLY A 101 5.01 11.53 4.16
N LEU A 102 3.67 11.51 4.05
CA LEU A 102 2.98 11.75 2.79
C LEU A 102 3.27 13.17 2.29
N THR A 103 3.32 13.34 0.97
CA THR A 103 3.27 14.67 0.37
C THR A 103 1.93 15.34 0.68
N GLN A 104 1.84 16.65 0.48
CA GLN A 104 0.60 17.38 0.71
C GLN A 104 -0.55 16.84 -0.17
N ASP A 105 -0.26 16.38 -1.38
CA ASP A 105 -1.27 15.76 -2.26
C ASP A 105 -1.81 14.45 -1.68
N GLY A 106 -0.94 13.60 -1.11
CA GLY A 106 -1.38 12.39 -0.41
C GLY A 106 -2.26 12.70 0.81
N VAL A 107 -1.89 13.72 1.59
CA VAL A 107 -2.72 14.20 2.71
C VAL A 107 -4.07 14.74 2.22
N ASN A 108 -4.07 15.53 1.14
CA ASN A 108 -5.27 16.10 0.54
C ASN A 108 -6.20 15.00 0.00
N LEU A 109 -5.64 13.94 -0.61
CA LEU A 109 -6.39 12.79 -1.09
C LEU A 109 -7.12 12.08 0.06
N LEU A 110 -6.44 11.82 1.19
CA LEU A 110 -7.07 11.21 2.37
C LEU A 110 -8.13 12.11 2.99
N ALA A 111 -7.86 13.42 3.08
CA ALA A 111 -8.82 14.40 3.58
C ALA A 111 -10.06 14.48 2.67
N ASN A 112 -9.87 14.43 1.34
CA ASN A 112 -10.94 14.38 0.36
C ASN A 112 -11.77 13.10 0.50
N ALA A 113 -11.14 11.94 0.69
CA ALA A 113 -11.82 10.67 0.94
C ALA A 113 -12.72 10.76 2.18
N LYS A 114 -12.17 11.26 3.30
CA LYS A 114 -12.93 11.49 4.54
C LYS A 114 -14.11 12.45 4.31
N ALA A 115 -13.87 13.58 3.66
CA ALA A 115 -14.89 14.60 3.42
C ALA A 115 -16.06 14.11 2.55
N ASN A 116 -15.80 13.16 1.64
CA ASN A 116 -16.83 12.54 0.80
C ASN A 116 -17.44 11.26 1.42
N GLY A 117 -17.16 10.98 2.70
CA GLY A 117 -17.81 9.92 3.46
C GLY A 117 -17.20 8.53 3.30
N VAL A 118 -15.97 8.42 2.80
CA VAL A 118 -15.24 7.14 2.78
C VAL A 118 -14.78 6.79 4.20
N ASN A 119 -15.12 5.59 4.65
CA ASN A 119 -14.48 5.00 5.83
C ASN A 119 -13.16 4.31 5.42
N VAL A 120 -12.05 5.01 5.59
CA VAL A 120 -10.71 4.55 5.15
C VAL A 120 -10.09 3.52 6.10
N ASN A 121 -10.41 2.25 5.99
CA ASN A 121 -9.74 1.08 6.62
C ASN A 121 -8.30 1.32 7.13
N THR A 122 -7.43 1.59 6.16
CA THR A 122 -5.98 1.64 6.36
C THR A 122 -5.35 2.61 5.38
N VAL A 123 -4.28 3.27 5.82
CA VAL A 123 -3.37 4.03 4.95
C VAL A 123 -2.08 3.23 4.89
N ASN A 124 -1.78 2.70 3.71
CA ASN A 124 -0.57 1.94 3.42
C ASN A 124 0.43 2.87 2.72
N VAL A 125 1.66 2.95 3.21
CA VAL A 125 2.68 3.80 2.59
C VAL A 125 3.74 2.98 1.86
N MET A 126 4.05 3.40 0.64
CA MET A 126 5.12 2.80 -0.16
C MET A 126 6.47 3.39 0.24
N ALA A 127 7.11 2.78 1.22
CA ALA A 127 8.42 3.20 1.74
C ALA A 127 9.55 2.70 0.82
N MET A 128 9.59 3.26 -0.39
CA MET A 128 10.49 2.89 -1.48
C MET A 128 10.74 4.10 -2.40
N ASP A 129 11.79 4.01 -3.19
CA ASP A 129 12.12 4.93 -4.28
C ASP A 129 12.12 6.42 -3.88
N PHE A 130 12.72 6.72 -2.72
CA PHE A 130 12.75 8.08 -2.18
C PHE A 130 13.62 9.03 -3.02
N GLY A 131 14.70 8.51 -3.60
CA GLY A 131 15.72 9.24 -4.32
C GLY A 131 16.80 9.81 -3.40
N ASP A 132 18.05 9.82 -3.87
CA ASP A 132 19.24 10.23 -3.10
C ASP A 132 19.17 11.67 -2.55
N GLY A 133 18.39 12.55 -3.19
CA GLY A 133 18.18 13.92 -2.71
C GLY A 133 17.30 14.02 -1.46
N VAL A 134 16.45 13.02 -1.23
CA VAL A 134 15.52 12.95 -0.10
C VAL A 134 16.04 11.97 0.97
N ALA A 135 16.60 10.84 0.54
CA ALA A 135 17.14 9.78 1.41
C ALA A 135 18.65 9.56 1.14
N PRO A 136 19.53 10.51 1.54
CA PRO A 136 20.94 10.43 1.21
C PRO A 136 21.68 9.31 1.96
N ASN A 137 22.56 8.60 1.24
CA ASN A 137 23.32 7.45 1.73
C ASN A 137 22.43 6.28 2.18
N PRO A 138 21.60 5.71 1.28
CA PRO A 138 20.60 4.70 1.64
C PRO A 138 21.16 3.33 2.05
N ALA A 139 22.43 3.06 1.77
CA ALA A 139 23.07 1.78 2.08
C ALA A 139 22.94 1.43 3.58
N GLY A 140 22.20 0.36 3.87
CA GLY A 140 21.94 -0.12 5.24
C GLY A 140 21.02 0.79 6.08
N ARG A 141 20.29 1.72 5.44
CA ARG A 141 19.42 2.69 6.13
C ARG A 141 17.97 2.66 5.65
N MET A 142 17.64 1.80 4.70
CA MET A 142 16.30 1.73 4.13
C MET A 142 15.23 1.34 5.16
N GLY A 143 15.57 0.48 6.13
CA GLY A 143 14.68 0.15 7.26
C GLY A 143 14.40 1.37 8.14
N GLN A 144 15.41 2.19 8.41
CA GLN A 144 15.23 3.44 9.16
C GLN A 144 14.38 4.44 8.37
N TYR A 145 14.61 4.61 7.06
CA TYR A 145 13.79 5.51 6.24
C TYR A 145 12.32 5.08 6.18
N ALA A 146 12.05 3.78 6.14
CA ALA A 146 10.69 3.27 6.24
C ALA A 146 10.04 3.57 7.61
N ILE A 147 10.80 3.46 8.70
CA ILE A 147 10.34 3.81 10.05
C ILE A 147 10.07 5.31 10.20
N ASP A 148 10.95 6.16 9.64
CA ASP A 148 10.79 7.62 9.66
C ASP A 148 9.52 8.01 8.89
N ALA A 149 9.34 7.45 7.69
CA ALA A 149 8.14 7.65 6.87
C ALA A 149 6.88 7.22 7.62
N ALA A 150 6.88 6.03 8.23
CA ALA A 150 5.76 5.53 9.01
C ALA A 150 5.40 6.47 10.18
N THR A 151 6.41 6.95 10.90
CA THR A 151 6.23 7.86 12.05
C THR A 151 5.64 9.20 11.64
N ALA A 152 6.14 9.79 10.57
CA ALA A 152 5.60 11.04 10.05
C ALA A 152 4.17 10.86 9.51
N THR A 153 3.90 9.75 8.79
CA THR A 153 2.56 9.46 8.30
C THR A 153 1.57 9.19 9.42
N GLN A 154 1.96 8.55 10.52
CA GLN A 154 1.07 8.36 11.66
C GLN A 154 0.54 9.70 12.18
N ALA A 155 1.40 10.72 12.30
CA ALA A 155 0.98 12.05 12.75
C ALA A 155 0.00 12.71 11.75
N GLN A 156 0.19 12.48 10.45
CA GLN A 156 -0.72 12.94 9.41
C GLN A 156 -2.07 12.22 9.46
N ILE A 157 -2.08 10.90 9.61
CA ILE A 157 -3.30 10.08 9.79
C ILE A 157 -4.08 10.58 11.01
N ARG A 158 -3.39 10.80 12.14
CA ARG A 158 -3.98 11.35 13.35
C ARG A 158 -4.68 12.68 13.08
N GLY A 159 -4.01 13.60 12.38
CA GLY A 159 -4.55 14.91 12.03
C GLY A 159 -5.75 14.84 11.08
N VAL A 160 -5.63 14.08 9.98
CA VAL A 160 -6.69 13.96 8.97
C VAL A 160 -7.94 13.31 9.56
N PHE A 161 -7.77 12.20 10.28
CA PHE A 161 -8.90 11.41 10.76
C PHE A 161 -9.40 11.82 12.16
N GLY A 162 -8.61 12.57 12.94
CA GLY A 162 -8.98 12.98 14.30
C GLY A 162 -8.89 11.82 15.30
N LEU A 163 -7.89 10.96 15.11
CA LEU A 163 -7.70 9.71 15.86
C LEU A 163 -6.82 9.91 17.10
N SER A 164 -6.82 8.92 18.00
CA SER A 164 -5.78 8.80 19.02
C SER A 164 -4.45 8.38 18.38
N ASP A 165 -3.35 8.44 19.14
CA ASP A 165 -2.07 7.94 18.64
C ASP A 165 -2.10 6.45 18.31
N ALA A 166 -2.68 5.65 19.20
CA ALA A 166 -2.80 4.20 19.03
C ALA A 166 -3.66 3.85 17.81
N ASP A 167 -4.81 4.50 17.65
CA ASP A 167 -5.71 4.26 16.50
C ASP A 167 -5.07 4.68 15.18
N ALA A 168 -4.26 5.75 15.18
CA ALA A 168 -3.54 6.18 13.99
C ALA A 168 -2.44 5.18 13.60
N TRP A 169 -1.75 4.57 14.56
CA TRP A 169 -0.82 3.46 14.29
C TRP A 169 -1.55 2.22 13.76
N HIS A 170 -2.67 1.83 14.38
CA HIS A 170 -3.49 0.69 13.94
C HIS A 170 -4.09 0.88 12.54
N ARG A 171 -4.13 2.12 12.05
CA ARG A 171 -4.62 2.47 10.71
C ARG A 171 -3.48 2.58 9.69
N LEU A 172 -2.23 2.51 10.11
CA LEU A 172 -1.07 2.61 9.24
C LEU A 172 -0.57 1.22 8.83
N ALA A 173 -0.21 1.08 7.56
CA ALA A 173 0.54 -0.04 7.02
C ALA A 173 1.76 0.47 6.25
N VAL A 174 2.77 -0.40 6.10
CA VAL A 174 4.00 -0.06 5.38
C VAL A 174 4.32 -1.14 4.34
N THR A 175 4.63 -0.71 3.13
CA THR A 175 5.05 -1.55 2.00
C THR A 175 6.40 -1.06 1.49
N PRO A 176 7.53 -1.68 1.89
CA PRO A 176 8.79 -1.47 1.21
C PRO A 176 8.85 -2.22 -0.13
N MET A 177 9.73 -1.78 -1.02
CA MET A 177 10.21 -2.57 -2.14
C MET A 177 11.42 -3.37 -1.67
N ILE A 178 11.40 -4.70 -1.84
CA ILE A 178 12.44 -5.58 -1.27
C ILE A 178 13.66 -5.71 -2.17
N GLY A 179 14.86 -5.83 -1.61
CA GLY A 179 16.09 -5.89 -2.40
C GLY A 179 16.39 -4.57 -3.10
N VAL A 180 16.89 -4.60 -4.33
CA VAL A 180 17.22 -3.39 -5.10
C VAL A 180 15.93 -2.70 -5.58
N ASN A 181 15.79 -1.41 -5.28
CA ASN A 181 14.68 -0.57 -5.72
C ASN A 181 14.90 -0.02 -7.15
N ASP A 182 13.93 0.70 -7.70
CA ASP A 182 14.07 1.36 -9.01
C ASP A 182 15.13 2.49 -8.93
N VAL A 183 15.23 3.16 -7.78
CA VAL A 183 16.42 3.92 -7.39
C VAL A 183 17.52 2.94 -6.98
N ALA A 184 18.43 2.61 -7.91
CA ALA A 184 19.40 1.52 -7.73
C ALA A 184 20.36 1.64 -6.53
N THR A 185 20.55 2.84 -5.97
CA THR A 185 21.32 3.06 -4.74
C THR A 185 20.57 2.59 -3.49
N GLU A 186 19.25 2.55 -3.54
CA GLU A 186 18.37 2.07 -2.48
C GLU A 186 18.22 0.56 -2.53
N VAL A 187 18.70 -0.11 -1.48
CA VAL A 187 18.60 -1.55 -1.33
C VAL A 187 17.99 -1.87 0.03
N PHE A 188 16.74 -2.32 0.03
CA PHE A 188 16.04 -2.76 1.24
C PHE A 188 16.40 -4.22 1.55
N THR A 189 17.23 -4.44 2.57
CA THR A 189 17.78 -5.75 2.90
C THR A 189 16.85 -6.57 3.80
N VAL A 190 17.14 -7.86 3.97
CA VAL A 190 16.43 -8.71 4.96
C VAL A 190 16.63 -8.20 6.40
N ALA A 191 17.73 -7.50 6.68
CA ALA A 191 17.94 -6.86 7.98
C ALA A 191 17.00 -5.67 8.18
N ASP A 192 16.82 -4.84 7.16
CA ASP A 192 15.85 -3.73 7.15
C ASP A 192 14.42 -4.27 7.34
N ALA A 193 14.09 -5.39 6.71
CA ALA A 193 12.80 -6.06 6.88
C ALA A 193 12.52 -6.47 8.33
N ARG A 194 13.53 -7.04 9.01
CA ARG A 194 13.42 -7.41 10.44
C ARG A 194 13.30 -6.18 11.33
N GLN A 195 14.04 -5.11 11.01
CA GLN A 195 13.95 -3.84 11.73
C GLN A 195 12.53 -3.26 11.63
N LEU A 196 11.97 -3.21 10.42
CA LEU A 196 10.61 -2.73 10.19
C LEU A 196 9.55 -3.63 10.84
N ALA A 197 9.73 -4.95 10.82
CA ALA A 197 8.83 -5.89 11.50
C ALA A 197 8.79 -5.68 13.02
N ALA A 198 9.95 -5.49 13.66
CA ALA A 198 10.02 -5.20 15.08
C ALA A 198 9.33 -3.87 15.44
N PHE A 199 9.56 -2.82 14.63
CA PHE A 199 8.88 -1.54 14.77
C PHE A 199 7.35 -1.69 14.61
N ALA A 200 6.92 -2.46 13.61
CA ALA A 200 5.52 -2.66 13.34
C ALA A 200 4.79 -3.39 14.48
N ALA A 201 5.45 -4.39 15.08
CA ALA A 201 4.93 -5.10 16.25
C ALA A 201 4.88 -4.19 17.50
N GLN A 202 5.87 -3.31 17.68
CA GLN A 202 5.90 -2.38 18.81
C GLN A 202 4.74 -1.37 18.79
N HIS A 203 4.32 -0.95 17.60
CA HIS A 203 3.27 0.06 17.41
C HIS A 203 1.91 -0.52 17.02
N ASP A 204 1.80 -1.84 16.86
CA ASP A 204 0.61 -2.55 16.41
C ASP A 204 0.05 -1.99 15.09
N LEU A 205 0.91 -1.95 14.08
CA LEU A 205 0.51 -1.48 12.75
C LEU A 205 -0.48 -2.45 12.09
N ALA A 206 -1.35 -1.91 11.23
CA ALA A 206 -2.37 -2.67 10.51
C ALA A 206 -1.79 -3.90 9.80
N TRP A 207 -0.75 -3.67 8.97
CA TRP A 207 0.05 -4.72 8.36
C TRP A 207 1.38 -4.21 7.81
N LEU A 208 2.24 -5.17 7.50
CA LEU A 208 3.35 -5.00 6.56
C LEU A 208 3.01 -5.76 5.28
N ALA A 209 3.39 -5.19 4.15
CA ALA A 209 3.40 -5.86 2.85
C ALA A 209 4.77 -5.66 2.19
N MET A 210 4.90 -6.02 0.91
CA MET A 210 6.11 -5.76 0.15
C MET A 210 5.81 -5.68 -1.34
N TRP A 211 6.63 -4.92 -2.06
CA TRP A 211 6.77 -5.02 -3.51
C TRP A 211 8.01 -5.86 -3.86
N SER A 212 7.86 -7.14 -4.21
CA SER A 212 6.63 -7.93 -4.26
C SER A 212 6.92 -9.40 -3.97
N LEU A 213 5.89 -10.22 -3.74
CA LEU A 213 6.05 -11.65 -3.47
C LEU A 213 6.83 -12.39 -4.59
N THR A 214 6.67 -11.99 -5.85
CA THR A 214 7.40 -12.62 -6.97
C THR A 214 8.89 -12.29 -6.96
N ARG A 215 9.30 -11.25 -6.23
CA ARG A 215 10.69 -10.82 -6.06
C ARG A 215 11.40 -11.48 -4.89
N ASP A 216 10.70 -12.16 -3.98
CA ASP A 216 11.29 -12.73 -2.76
C ASP A 216 12.06 -14.05 -2.98
N LYS A 217 13.09 -13.96 -3.83
CA LYS A 217 14.03 -15.02 -4.17
C LYS A 217 15.28 -14.43 -4.83
N PRO A 218 16.42 -15.13 -4.78
CA PRO A 218 17.63 -14.70 -5.49
C PRO A 218 17.41 -14.68 -7.01
N CYS A 219 18.10 -13.78 -7.70
CA CYS A 219 18.07 -13.73 -9.16
C CYS A 219 18.85 -14.89 -9.80
N PRO A 220 18.38 -15.43 -10.93
CA PRO A 220 19.20 -16.32 -11.75
C PRO A 220 20.51 -15.62 -12.14
N GLY A 221 21.65 -16.25 -11.85
CA GLY A 221 22.98 -15.66 -12.10
C GLY A 221 23.54 -14.79 -10.96
N GLY A 222 22.80 -14.64 -9.84
CA GLY A 222 23.25 -13.92 -8.64
C GLY A 222 22.73 -12.48 -8.56
N ALA A 223 23.20 -11.75 -7.54
CA ALA A 223 22.83 -10.35 -7.29
C ALA A 223 23.13 -9.44 -8.50
N THR A 224 22.29 -8.43 -8.71
CA THR A 224 22.41 -7.45 -9.79
C THR A 224 22.24 -6.04 -9.25
N GLY A 225 22.72 -5.02 -9.97
CA GLY A 225 22.62 -3.61 -9.55
C GLY A 225 21.33 -2.91 -9.96
N SER A 226 20.26 -3.64 -10.31
CA SER A 226 19.00 -3.05 -10.77
C SER A 226 17.79 -3.86 -10.33
N ALA A 227 16.65 -3.20 -10.15
CA ALA A 227 15.38 -3.85 -9.85
C ALA A 227 15.00 -4.87 -10.93
N GLN A 228 14.41 -5.99 -10.50
CA GLN A 228 13.86 -7.03 -11.36
C GLN A 228 12.45 -7.38 -10.89
N PRO A 229 11.50 -7.67 -11.80
CA PRO A 229 10.11 -7.99 -11.42
C PRO A 229 9.96 -9.40 -10.80
N THR A 230 10.98 -10.26 -10.96
CA THR A 230 10.92 -11.69 -10.63
C THR A 230 11.98 -12.12 -9.63
N CYS A 231 12.78 -11.21 -9.08
CA CYS A 231 13.76 -11.48 -8.03
C CYS A 231 14.17 -10.17 -7.35
N SER A 232 14.84 -10.25 -6.21
CA SER A 232 15.18 -9.09 -5.37
C SER A 232 16.50 -8.43 -5.76
N SER A 233 17.26 -9.04 -6.67
CA SER A 233 18.59 -8.57 -7.09
C SER A 233 19.64 -8.54 -5.98
N ILE A 234 19.39 -9.22 -4.86
CA ILE A 234 20.36 -9.41 -3.78
C ILE A 234 20.57 -10.89 -3.48
N ASP A 235 21.64 -11.20 -2.74
CA ASP A 235 21.83 -12.52 -2.17
C ASP A 235 20.84 -12.76 -1.02
N GLN A 236 19.99 -13.77 -1.18
CA GLN A 236 19.02 -14.20 -0.19
C GLN A 236 18.63 -15.66 -0.42
N GLN A 237 17.94 -16.29 0.53
CA GLN A 237 17.19 -17.52 0.31
C GLN A 237 15.75 -17.18 -0.16
N PRO A 238 15.08 -18.09 -0.89
CA PRO A 238 13.67 -17.92 -1.22
C PRO A 238 12.81 -17.70 0.03
N LEU A 239 11.93 -16.71 -0.01
CA LEU A 239 10.99 -16.34 1.05
C LEU A 239 11.63 -15.74 2.32
N ASP A 240 12.85 -15.21 2.23
CA ASP A 240 13.50 -14.55 3.37
C ASP A 240 12.75 -13.28 3.80
N PHE A 241 12.23 -12.49 2.86
CA PHE A 241 11.46 -11.30 3.19
C PHE A 241 10.08 -11.64 3.76
N VAL A 242 9.39 -12.65 3.24
CA VAL A 242 8.16 -13.21 3.85
C VAL A 242 8.44 -13.54 5.31
N ARG A 243 9.48 -14.35 5.59
CA ARG A 243 9.83 -14.77 6.96
C ARG A 243 10.16 -13.58 7.86
N ALA A 244 10.91 -12.60 7.35
CA ALA A 244 11.32 -11.43 8.11
C ALA A 244 10.13 -10.51 8.45
N LEU A 245 9.28 -10.19 7.47
CA LEU A 245 8.12 -9.31 7.64
C LEU A 245 6.97 -9.98 8.41
N SER A 246 6.89 -11.31 8.40
CA SER A 246 5.87 -12.06 9.15
C SER A 246 6.22 -12.29 10.62
N ALA A 247 7.44 -11.96 11.07
CA ALA A 247 7.92 -12.24 12.43
C ALA A 247 7.38 -11.28 13.51
N ARG A 248 6.16 -10.76 13.31
CA ARG A 248 5.44 -9.85 14.20
C ARG A 248 4.65 -10.58 15.27
#